data_AF-A0A972FVK6-F1
#
_entry.id   AF-A0A972FVK6-F1
#
_cell.length_a   1.000
_cell.length_b   1.000
_cell.length_c   1.000
_cell.angle_alpha   90.00
_cell.angle_beta   90.00
_cell.angle_gamma   90.00
#
_symmetry.space_group_name_H-M   'P 1'
#
loop_
_entity.id
_entity.type
_entity.pdbx_description
1 polymer ?
#
loop_
_entity_poly.entity_id
_entity_poly.type
_entity_poly.pdbx_seq_one_letter_code
_entity_poly.pdbx_strand_id
1 'polypeptide(L)'
;MKLVVQIFVLFFGFQMVAQPVLYQKGGKKLTVKYVISDPKKTFVKVESDGKISKINNSEIDSIRMENQLMKPILDGKKPKLFFIISKKGNRELAVNKSEIIKNRGGFESVQTFYNLVVSEDGKISKTLTFSNSETEKEVSNRNQIFSFITDNFADCPKVTSHFQLFKNDTDKLNLTILNYLDKPDTVKCK
;
A
#
# COMPACT_ATOMS: atom_id res chain seq x y z
N MET A 1 -27.63 -26.00 51.91
CA MET A 1 -27.66 -25.66 50.47
C MET A 1 -27.03 -24.28 50.30
N LYS A 2 -25.84 -24.18 49.70
CA LYS A 2 -25.22 -22.88 49.36
C LYS A 2 -25.26 -22.72 47.85
N LEU A 3 -26.00 -21.73 47.39
CA LEU A 3 -26.15 -21.34 45.99
C LEU A 3 -24.87 -20.59 45.58
N VAL A 4 -24.03 -21.20 44.76
CA VAL A 4 -22.86 -20.54 44.17
C VAL A 4 -23.32 -19.95 42.84
N VAL A 5 -23.58 -18.64 42.84
CA VAL A 5 -23.86 -17.87 41.62
C VAL A 5 -22.53 -17.57 40.94
N GLN A 6 -22.20 -18.31 39.89
CA GLN A 6 -21.08 -17.98 39.00
C GLN A 6 -21.49 -16.83 38.08
N ILE A 7 -20.93 -15.65 38.33
CA ILE A 7 -21.01 -14.50 37.42
C ILE A 7 -20.04 -14.77 36.25
N PHE A 8 -20.60 -15.10 35.10
CA PHE A 8 -19.87 -15.20 33.83
C PHE A 8 -19.60 -13.77 33.34
N VAL A 9 -18.44 -13.21 33.68
CA VAL A 9 -17.98 -11.94 33.12
C VAL A 9 -17.57 -12.20 31.67
N LEU A 10 -18.51 -11.97 30.75
CA LEU A 10 -18.23 -11.85 29.32
C LEU A 10 -17.29 -10.66 29.10
N PHE A 11 -15.99 -10.95 29.00
CA PHE A 11 -15.01 -10.05 28.40
C PHE A 11 -15.37 -9.87 26.92
N PHE A 12 -16.29 -8.95 26.63
CA PHE A 12 -16.39 -8.32 25.33
C PHE A 12 -15.12 -7.49 25.13
N GLY A 13 -14.08 -8.14 24.62
CA GLY A 13 -12.93 -7.46 24.04
C GLY A 13 -13.42 -6.63 22.86
N PHE A 14 -13.73 -5.36 23.10
CA PHE A 14 -13.89 -4.38 22.04
C PHE A 14 -12.62 -4.43 21.19
N GLN A 15 -12.72 -4.96 19.99
CA GLN A 15 -11.67 -4.84 19.00
C GLN A 15 -11.55 -3.35 18.68
N MET A 16 -10.62 -2.66 19.34
CA MET A 16 -10.27 -1.28 18.99
C MET A 16 -9.69 -1.33 17.59
N VAL A 17 -10.52 -1.02 16.59
CA VAL A 17 -10.05 -0.80 15.22
C VAL A 17 -9.10 0.39 15.29
N ALA A 18 -7.82 0.16 14.96
CA ALA A 18 -6.79 1.18 15.04
C ALA A 18 -7.09 2.28 14.02
N GLN A 19 -7.46 3.47 14.51
CA GLN A 19 -7.72 4.62 13.65
C GLN A 19 -6.48 4.98 12.83
N PRO A 20 -6.62 5.35 11.54
CA PRO A 20 -5.54 5.89 10.75
C PRO A 20 -4.82 7.05 11.43
N VAL A 21 -3.49 7.10 11.28
CA VAL A 21 -2.67 8.18 11.82
C VAL A 21 -1.77 8.74 10.73
N LEU A 22 -1.80 10.06 10.57
CA LEU A 22 -0.88 10.80 9.70
C LEU A 22 0.18 11.49 10.55
N TYR A 23 1.44 11.23 10.22
CA TYR A 23 2.61 11.90 10.78
C TYR A 23 3.11 12.93 9.78
N GLN A 24 3.16 14.19 10.19
CA GLN A 24 3.76 15.27 9.41
C GLN A 24 5.25 15.39 9.76
N LYS A 25 6.03 15.89 8.81
CA LYS A 25 7.41 16.32 9.05
C LYS A 25 7.43 17.38 10.16
N GLY A 26 8.42 17.28 11.04
CA GLY A 26 8.45 18.09 12.28
C GLY A 26 7.71 17.45 13.45
N GLY A 27 7.19 16.22 13.31
CA GLY A 27 6.72 15.40 14.43
C GLY A 27 5.25 15.57 14.81
N LYS A 28 4.49 16.41 14.09
CA LYS A 28 3.05 16.58 14.34
C LYS A 28 2.28 15.32 13.95
N LYS A 29 1.44 14.83 14.86
CA LYS A 29 0.58 13.66 14.69
C LYS A 29 -0.88 14.11 14.53
N LEU A 30 -1.55 13.60 13.51
CA LEU A 30 -3.00 13.74 13.31
C LEU A 30 -3.65 12.36 13.32
N THR A 31 -4.64 12.16 14.18
CA THR A 31 -5.54 11.02 14.07
C THR A 31 -6.61 11.36 13.03
N VAL A 32 -6.82 10.49 12.06
CA VAL A 32 -7.65 10.80 10.89
C VAL A 32 -8.67 9.69 10.68
N LYS A 33 -9.86 10.04 10.20
CA LYS A 33 -10.91 9.05 9.93
C LYS A 33 -10.64 8.32 8.62
N TYR A 34 -10.26 9.06 7.59
CA TYR A 34 -9.82 8.50 6.31
C TYR A 34 -8.84 9.43 5.61
N VAL A 35 -8.04 8.84 4.71
CA VAL A 35 -7.12 9.52 3.82
C VAL A 35 -7.50 9.19 2.38
N ILE A 36 -7.75 10.22 1.58
CA ILE A 36 -7.95 10.07 0.13
C ILE A 36 -6.68 10.56 -0.55
N SER A 37 -5.98 9.63 -1.19
CA SER A 37 -4.81 9.91 -2.01
C SER A 37 -5.16 9.78 -3.49
N ASP A 38 -4.89 10.84 -4.25
CA ASP A 38 -4.88 10.78 -5.71
C ASP A 38 -3.41 10.77 -6.15
N PRO A 39 -2.92 9.69 -6.80
CA PRO A 39 -1.52 9.55 -7.22
C PRO A 39 -1.07 10.62 -8.24
N LYS A 40 -2.02 11.33 -8.88
CA LYS A 40 -1.74 12.46 -9.78
C LYS A 40 -1.59 13.78 -9.03
N LYS A 41 -1.95 13.84 -7.74
CA LYS A 41 -1.87 15.04 -6.91
C LYS A 41 -0.66 14.99 -5.99
N THR A 42 -0.16 16.17 -5.64
CA THR A 42 0.92 16.36 -4.68
C THR A 42 0.40 16.56 -3.26
N PHE A 43 -0.86 16.21 -3.00
CA PHE A 43 -1.51 16.34 -1.70
C PHE A 43 -2.50 15.18 -1.50
N VAL A 44 -2.82 14.94 -0.23
CA VAL A 44 -3.93 14.08 0.18
C VAL A 44 -5.05 14.92 0.79
N LYS A 45 -6.28 14.42 0.67
CA LYS A 45 -7.39 14.92 1.48
C LYS A 45 -7.52 14.06 2.72
N VAL A 46 -7.72 14.71 3.86
CA VAL A 46 -7.74 14.06 5.17
C VAL A 46 -8.95 14.58 5.93
N GLU A 47 -9.79 13.66 6.42
CA GLU A 47 -10.86 13.99 7.36
C GLU A 47 -10.37 13.79 8.80
N SER A 48 -10.33 14.87 9.58
CA SER A 48 -10.05 14.88 11.02
C SER A 48 -11.10 15.76 11.69
N ASP A 49 -11.69 15.28 12.78
CA ASP A 49 -12.66 16.05 13.59
C ASP A 49 -13.81 16.66 12.77
N GLY A 50 -14.31 15.90 11.78
CA GLY A 50 -15.40 16.32 10.89
C GLY A 50 -15.01 17.39 9.85
N LYS A 51 -13.72 17.74 9.74
CA LYS A 51 -13.21 18.69 8.75
C LYS A 51 -12.34 17.99 7.71
N ILE A 52 -12.57 18.30 6.44
CA ILE A 52 -11.72 17.85 5.33
C ILE A 52 -10.62 18.90 5.10
N SER A 53 -9.38 18.49 5.24
CA SER A 53 -8.19 19.31 5.00
C SER A 53 -7.35 18.73 3.87
N LYS A 54 -6.55 19.56 3.21
CA LYS A 54 -5.54 19.13 2.22
C LYS A 54 -4.16 19.22 2.87
N ILE A 55 -3.38 18.14 2.77
CA ILE A 55 -2.00 18.10 3.29
C ILE A 55 -1.08 17.74 2.12
N ASN A 56 -0.06 18.57 1.88
CA ASN A 56 0.89 18.31 0.80
C ASN A 56 1.74 17.07 1.11
N ASN A 57 2.01 16.25 0.11
CA ASN A 57 2.85 15.06 0.25
C ASN A 57 4.26 15.39 0.74
N SER A 58 4.76 16.60 0.45
CA SER A 58 6.05 17.11 0.92
C SER A 58 6.11 17.34 2.44
N GLU A 59 4.96 17.57 3.07
CA GLU A 59 4.81 17.81 4.52
C GLU A 59 4.54 16.52 5.29
N ILE A 60 4.26 15.42 4.59
CA ILE A 60 3.99 14.11 5.20
C ILE A 60 5.32 13.42 5.48
N ASP A 61 5.43 12.82 6.66
CA ASP A 61 6.48 11.86 6.96
C ASP A 61 5.97 10.44 6.66
N SER A 62 4.82 10.08 7.24
CA SER A 62 4.20 8.78 7.01
C SER A 62 2.70 8.80 7.33
N ILE A 63 1.98 7.82 6.80
CA ILE A 63 0.57 7.54 7.13
C ILE A 63 0.48 6.07 7.52
N ARG A 64 -0.06 5.77 8.70
CA ARG A 64 -0.27 4.39 9.17
C ARG A 64 -1.75 4.10 9.20
N MET A 65 -2.15 3.00 8.56
CA MET A 65 -3.54 2.53 8.47
C MET A 65 -3.52 1.04 8.74
N GLU A 66 -3.92 0.62 9.95
CA GLU A 66 -3.86 -0.79 10.36
C GLU A 66 -2.45 -1.40 10.13
N ASN A 67 -2.33 -2.37 9.22
CA ASN A 67 -1.09 -3.04 8.84
C ASN A 67 -0.35 -2.39 7.67
N GLN A 68 -0.84 -1.25 7.19
CA GLN A 68 -0.33 -0.54 6.03
C GLN A 68 0.45 0.71 6.45
N LEU A 69 1.52 0.98 5.73
CA LEU A 69 2.33 2.18 5.87
C LEU A 69 2.41 2.87 4.51
N MET A 70 2.00 4.14 4.43
CA MET A 70 2.30 4.98 3.27
C MET A 70 3.39 5.98 3.60
N LYS A 71 4.30 6.21 2.65
CA LYS A 71 5.34 7.24 2.76
C LYS A 71 5.50 7.99 1.44
N PRO A 72 5.92 9.26 1.47
CA PRO A 72 6.34 9.94 0.27
C PRO A 72 7.69 9.42 -0.21
N ILE A 73 7.76 9.07 -1.49
CA ILE A 73 9.00 8.73 -2.21
C ILE A 73 9.15 9.74 -3.34
N LEU A 74 10.37 10.22 -3.58
CA LEU A 74 10.70 11.14 -4.65
C LEU A 74 10.65 10.42 -6.01
N ASP A 75 9.70 10.83 -6.84
CA ASP A 75 9.64 10.55 -8.26
C ASP A 75 10.17 11.78 -9.02
N GLY A 76 11.46 11.73 -9.37
CA GLY A 76 12.22 12.89 -9.80
C GLY A 76 12.30 13.95 -8.69
N LYS A 77 11.66 15.12 -8.91
CA LYS A 77 11.61 16.22 -7.94
C LYS A 77 10.32 16.25 -7.10
N LYS A 78 9.37 15.35 -7.37
CA LYS A 78 8.02 15.42 -6.77
C LYS A 78 7.81 14.26 -5.79
N PRO A 79 7.43 14.53 -4.53
CA PRO A 79 7.06 13.47 -3.61
C PRO A 79 5.68 12.90 -3.98
N LYS A 80 5.63 11.59 -4.23
CA LYS A 80 4.39 10.83 -4.40
C LYS A 80 4.24 9.83 -3.26
N LEU A 81 3.03 9.59 -2.82
CA LEU A 81 2.79 8.58 -1.79
C LEU A 81 2.81 7.18 -2.39
N PHE A 82 3.47 6.28 -1.68
CA PHE A 82 3.48 4.85 -1.98
C PHE A 82 3.14 4.08 -0.71
N PHE A 83 2.45 2.96 -0.88
CA PHE A 83 2.35 1.94 0.16
C PHE A 83 3.68 1.20 0.26
N ILE A 84 4.24 1.17 1.46
CA ILE A 84 5.48 0.48 1.79
C ILE A 84 5.15 -0.97 2.11
N ILE A 85 5.53 -1.84 1.18
CA ILE A 85 5.42 -3.30 1.32
C ILE A 85 6.53 -3.78 2.25
N SER A 86 7.76 -3.30 2.07
CA SER A 86 8.86 -3.70 2.94
C SER A 86 9.98 -2.67 3.01
N LYS A 87 10.80 -2.77 4.04
CA LYS A 87 11.96 -1.92 4.27
C LYS A 87 13.12 -2.75 4.80
N LYS A 88 14.31 -2.54 4.22
CA LYS A 88 15.58 -3.03 4.75
C LYS A 88 16.62 -1.92 4.67
N GLY A 89 17.12 -1.45 5.81
CA GLY A 89 18.02 -0.30 5.86
C GLY A 89 17.35 0.95 5.26
N ASN A 90 18.00 1.54 4.26
CA ASN A 90 17.49 2.68 3.48
C ASN A 90 16.72 2.28 2.21
N ARG A 91 16.59 0.97 1.93
CA ARG A 91 15.89 0.44 0.77
C ARG A 91 14.45 0.07 1.10
N GLU A 92 13.50 0.54 0.30
CA GLU A 92 12.06 0.27 0.49
C GLU A 92 11.44 -0.33 -0.77
N LEU A 93 10.71 -1.44 -0.63
CA LEU A 93 9.83 -1.98 -1.66
C LEU A 93 8.47 -1.32 -1.48
N ALA A 94 7.98 -0.66 -2.51
CA ALA A 94 6.76 0.13 -2.40
C ALA A 94 5.92 0.04 -3.66
N VAL A 95 4.62 0.25 -3.53
CA VAL A 95 3.69 0.28 -4.65
C VAL A 95 2.80 1.51 -4.57
N ASN A 96 2.55 2.14 -5.71
CA ASN A 96 1.42 3.02 -5.86
C ASN A 96 0.52 2.49 -6.99
N LYS A 97 -0.73 2.91 -6.96
CA LYS A 97 -1.68 2.61 -8.04
C LYS A 97 -2.47 3.84 -8.43
N SER A 98 -2.90 3.90 -9.68
CA SER A 98 -3.73 4.95 -10.22
C SER A 98 -4.79 4.39 -11.15
N GLU A 99 -6.02 4.91 -11.03
CA GLU A 99 -7.14 4.46 -11.85
C GLU A 99 -7.44 5.48 -12.96
N ILE A 100 -7.79 4.96 -14.13
CA ILE A 100 -8.28 5.75 -15.26
C ILE A 100 -9.63 5.19 -15.66
N ILE A 101 -10.65 6.02 -15.52
CA ILE A 101 -12.00 5.76 -16.00
C ILE A 101 -12.02 6.06 -17.50
N LYS A 102 -12.39 5.07 -18.31
CA LYS A 102 -12.56 5.20 -19.76
C LYS A 102 -14.04 5.05 -20.10
N ASN A 103 -14.59 6.08 -20.75
CA ASN A 103 -15.95 6.07 -21.29
C ASN A 103 -15.91 5.82 -22.79
N ARG A 104 -16.59 4.76 -23.26
CA ARG A 104 -16.78 4.47 -24.68
C ARG A 104 -18.23 4.08 -24.93
N GLY A 105 -18.96 4.93 -25.65
CA GLY A 105 -20.33 4.63 -26.06
C GLY A 105 -21.31 4.34 -24.92
N GLY A 106 -21.15 5.01 -23.77
CA GLY A 106 -21.98 4.78 -22.57
C GLY A 106 -21.50 3.66 -21.64
N PHE A 107 -20.48 2.89 -22.03
CA PHE A 107 -19.82 1.94 -21.13
C PHE A 107 -18.66 2.61 -20.40
N GLU A 108 -18.71 2.56 -19.06
CA GLU A 108 -17.63 2.95 -18.17
C GLU A 108 -16.76 1.73 -17.86
N SER A 109 -15.44 1.86 -18.04
CA SER A 109 -14.45 0.85 -17.65
C SER A 109 -13.34 1.49 -16.84
N VAL A 110 -12.84 0.78 -15.82
CA VAL A 110 -11.76 1.26 -14.96
C VAL A 110 -10.49 0.47 -15.26
N GLN A 111 -9.44 1.17 -15.68
CA GLN A 111 -8.11 0.59 -15.80
C GLN A 111 -7.24 1.05 -14.65
N THR A 112 -6.70 0.09 -13.89
CA THR A 112 -5.79 0.34 -12.77
C THR A 112 -4.35 0.14 -13.24
N PHE A 113 -3.51 1.15 -13.04
CA PHE A 113 -2.08 1.14 -13.30
C PHE A 113 -1.33 1.07 -11.97
N TYR A 114 -0.30 0.25 -11.92
CA TYR A 114 0.54 0.02 -10.76
C TYR A 114 1.97 0.45 -11.08
N ASN A 115 2.65 1.10 -10.13
CA ASN A 115 4.10 1.23 -10.15
C ASN A 115 4.65 0.57 -8.90
N LEU A 116 5.23 -0.61 -9.09
CA LEU A 116 6.04 -1.28 -8.09
C LEU A 116 7.45 -0.70 -8.16
N VAL A 117 7.95 -0.16 -7.07
CA VAL A 117 9.23 0.55 -7.03
C VAL A 117 10.13 -0.01 -5.95
N VAL A 118 11.43 0.05 -6.22
CA VAL A 118 12.46 0.03 -5.20
C VAL A 118 12.88 1.48 -5.00
N SER A 119 12.90 1.93 -3.75
CA SER A 119 13.50 3.21 -3.39
C SER A 119 14.72 3.01 -2.54
N GLU A 120 15.70 3.91 -2.69
CA GLU A 120 16.90 4.02 -1.88
C GLU A 120 17.02 5.48 -1.42
N ASP A 121 17.19 5.69 -0.11
CA ASP A 121 17.24 7.03 0.50
C ASP A 121 16.02 7.91 0.13
N GLY A 122 14.86 7.28 0.00
CA GLY A 122 13.60 7.95 -0.34
C GLY A 122 13.48 8.41 -1.80
N LYS A 123 14.35 7.94 -2.69
CA LYS A 123 14.29 8.19 -4.15
C LYS A 123 14.06 6.88 -4.88
N ILE A 124 13.26 6.90 -5.95
CA ILE A 124 13.06 5.72 -6.79
C ILE A 124 14.38 5.34 -7.47
N SER A 125 14.82 4.09 -7.26
CA SER A 125 16.00 3.51 -7.92
C SER A 125 15.61 2.57 -9.06
N LYS A 126 14.54 1.80 -8.90
CA LYS A 126 13.98 0.90 -9.93
C LYS A 126 12.47 0.94 -9.94
N THR A 127 11.88 0.71 -11.11
CA THR A 127 10.43 0.71 -11.33
C THR A 127 10.02 -0.43 -12.22
N LEU A 128 8.92 -1.10 -11.87
CA LEU A 128 8.16 -2.00 -12.72
C LEU A 128 6.74 -1.45 -12.83
N THR A 129 6.34 -1.06 -14.04
CA THR A 129 5.02 -0.49 -14.34
C THR A 129 4.18 -1.46 -15.15
N PHE A 130 2.94 -1.64 -14.72
CA PHE A 130 1.95 -2.49 -15.38
C PHE A 130 0.53 -2.03 -15.01
N SER A 131 -0.47 -2.66 -15.60
CA SER A 131 -1.87 -2.42 -15.34
C SER A 131 -2.63 -3.73 -15.16
N ASN A 132 -3.91 -3.63 -14.78
CA ASN A 132 -4.84 -4.76 -14.74
C ASN A 132 -5.35 -5.20 -16.13
N SER A 133 -4.84 -4.62 -17.22
CA SER A 133 -5.23 -5.01 -18.58
C SER A 133 -4.67 -6.38 -18.97
N GLU A 134 -5.43 -7.16 -19.72
CA GLU A 134 -5.05 -8.51 -20.16
C GLU A 134 -4.21 -8.53 -21.45
N THR A 135 -3.76 -7.38 -21.96
CA THR A 135 -2.86 -7.37 -23.13
C THR A 135 -1.55 -8.10 -22.82
N GLU A 136 -0.97 -8.77 -23.82
CA GLU A 136 0.26 -9.57 -23.68
C GLU A 136 1.40 -8.79 -23.04
N LYS A 137 1.56 -7.51 -23.39
CA LYS A 137 2.56 -6.62 -22.79
C LYS A 137 2.37 -6.49 -21.27
N GLU A 138 1.14 -6.25 -20.84
CA GLU A 138 0.81 -6.04 -19.43
C GLU A 138 0.91 -7.34 -18.63
N VAL A 139 0.50 -8.47 -19.22
CA VAL A 139 0.71 -9.80 -18.65
C VAL A 139 2.20 -10.10 -18.50
N SER A 140 3.00 -9.82 -19.52
CA SER A 140 4.46 -10.01 -19.50
C SER A 140 5.14 -9.14 -18.44
N ASN A 141 4.72 -7.88 -18.29
CA ASN A 141 5.22 -7.03 -17.22
C ASN A 141 4.82 -7.55 -15.83
N ARG A 142 3.60 -8.06 -15.65
CA ARG A 142 3.18 -8.66 -14.38
C ARG A 142 3.97 -9.92 -14.02
N ASN A 143 4.34 -10.74 -15.01
CA ASN A 143 5.20 -11.92 -14.79
C ASN A 143 6.57 -11.54 -14.18
N GLN A 144 7.03 -10.31 -14.37
CA GLN A 144 8.30 -9.83 -13.82
C GLN A 144 8.21 -9.42 -12.34
N ILE A 145 7.02 -9.38 -11.72
CA ILE A 145 6.88 -8.96 -10.31
C ILE A 145 7.76 -9.82 -9.39
N PHE A 146 7.74 -11.14 -9.55
CA PHE A 146 8.47 -12.06 -8.68
C PHE A 146 9.98 -11.97 -8.85
N SER A 147 10.48 -11.86 -10.09
CA SER A 147 11.92 -11.65 -10.34
C SER A 147 12.35 -10.27 -9.86
N PHE A 148 11.57 -9.22 -10.14
CA PHE A 148 11.85 -7.86 -9.66
C PHE A 148 12.00 -7.80 -8.14
N ILE A 149 11.15 -8.50 -7.39
CA ILE A 149 11.25 -8.55 -5.93
C ILE A 149 12.45 -9.40 -5.49
N THR A 150 12.65 -10.56 -6.09
CA THR A 150 13.77 -11.45 -5.75
C THR A 150 15.11 -10.76 -5.99
N ASP A 151 15.29 -10.12 -7.14
CA ASP A 151 16.55 -9.45 -7.52
C ASP A 151 16.91 -8.27 -6.62
N ASN A 152 15.92 -7.66 -5.97
CA ASN A 152 16.12 -6.46 -5.15
C ASN A 152 15.96 -6.71 -3.64
N PHE A 153 15.34 -7.81 -3.23
CA PHE A 153 15.05 -8.15 -1.83
C PHE A 153 15.35 -9.62 -1.47
N ALA A 154 16.22 -10.31 -2.23
CA ALA A 154 16.69 -11.67 -1.91
C ALA A 154 17.26 -11.79 -0.48
N ASP A 155 17.87 -10.71 0.00
CA ASP A 155 18.44 -10.58 1.33
C ASP A 155 17.38 -10.31 2.42
N CYS A 156 16.09 -10.37 2.06
CA CYS A 156 14.94 -10.37 2.95
C CYS A 156 14.02 -11.57 2.66
N PRO A 157 14.38 -12.77 3.15
CA PRO A 157 13.67 -14.02 2.82
C PRO A 157 12.17 -13.98 3.10
N LYS A 158 11.76 -13.25 4.15
CA LYS A 158 10.34 -13.08 4.49
C LYS A 158 9.53 -12.42 3.38
N VAL A 159 10.09 -11.40 2.71
CA VAL A 159 9.41 -10.73 1.60
C VAL A 159 9.32 -11.68 0.42
N THR A 160 10.42 -12.35 0.06
CA THR A 160 10.42 -13.29 -1.05
C THR A 160 9.43 -14.44 -0.81
N SER A 161 9.40 -15.02 0.39
CA SER A 161 8.46 -16.09 0.74
C SER A 161 7.02 -15.59 0.78
N HIS A 162 6.77 -14.37 1.26
CA HIS A 162 5.43 -13.77 1.22
C HIS A 162 4.93 -13.63 -0.23
N PHE A 163 5.78 -13.13 -1.14
CA PHE A 163 5.40 -13.01 -2.54
C PHE A 163 5.26 -14.36 -3.26
N GLN A 164 6.04 -15.36 -2.87
CA GLN A 164 5.88 -16.72 -3.41
C GLN A 164 4.49 -17.32 -3.15
N LEU A 165 3.78 -16.90 -2.10
CA LEU A 165 2.39 -17.34 -1.83
C LEU A 165 1.41 -16.93 -2.93
N PHE A 166 1.72 -15.87 -3.69
CA PHE A 166 0.90 -15.41 -4.81
C PHE A 166 1.32 -16.00 -6.15
N LYS A 167 2.45 -16.72 -6.20
CA LYS A 167 2.88 -17.39 -7.41
C LYS A 167 2.01 -18.63 -7.59
N ASN A 168 1.12 -18.58 -8.57
CA ASN A 168 0.23 -19.67 -8.91
C ASN A 168 0.35 -19.99 -10.40
N ASP A 169 0.78 -21.22 -10.71
CA ASP A 169 0.98 -21.69 -12.09
C ASP A 169 -0.33 -21.76 -12.90
N THR A 170 -1.49 -21.73 -12.23
CA THR A 170 -2.80 -21.63 -12.89
C THR A 170 -3.26 -20.17 -13.12
N ASP A 171 -2.71 -19.20 -12.38
CA ASP A 171 -3.02 -17.77 -12.54
C ASP A 171 -2.13 -17.14 -13.62
N LYS A 172 -2.39 -17.50 -14.88
CA LYS A 172 -1.62 -17.01 -16.04
C LYS A 172 -1.62 -15.48 -16.19
N LEU A 173 -2.59 -14.80 -15.58
CA LEU A 173 -2.75 -13.36 -15.63
C LEU A 173 -2.13 -12.64 -14.42
N ASN A 174 -1.70 -13.38 -13.39
CA ASN A 174 -1.24 -12.86 -12.09
C ASN A 174 -2.25 -11.87 -11.48
N LEU A 175 -3.54 -12.20 -11.49
CA LEU A 175 -4.57 -11.33 -10.90
C LEU A 175 -4.54 -11.38 -9.37
N THR A 176 -4.14 -12.52 -8.80
CA THR A 176 -4.09 -12.73 -7.35
C THR A 176 -3.14 -11.72 -6.68
N ILE A 177 -1.97 -11.47 -7.27
CA ILE A 177 -1.02 -10.50 -6.74
C ILE A 177 -1.52 -9.06 -6.89
N LEU A 178 -2.37 -8.75 -7.88
CA LEU A 178 -2.95 -7.41 -7.99
C LEU A 178 -3.88 -7.09 -6.81
N ASN A 179 -4.67 -8.06 -6.36
CA ASN A 179 -5.52 -7.90 -5.18
C ASN A 179 -4.69 -7.58 -3.93
N TYR A 180 -3.50 -8.16 -3.80
CA TYR A 180 -2.57 -7.80 -2.75
C TYR A 180 -2.04 -6.37 -2.91
N LEU A 181 -1.55 -6.02 -4.10
CA LEU A 181 -0.98 -4.70 -4.39
C LEU A 181 -2.00 -3.56 -4.29
N ASP A 182 -3.30 -3.87 -4.33
CA ASP A 182 -4.36 -2.90 -4.11
C ASP A 182 -4.38 -2.34 -2.68
N LYS A 183 -4.00 -3.16 -1.70
CA LYS A 183 -4.00 -2.87 -0.26
C LYS A 183 -2.90 -3.68 0.46
N PRO A 184 -1.62 -3.46 0.14
CA PRO A 184 -0.56 -4.31 0.68
C PRO A 184 -0.38 -4.06 2.18
N ASP A 185 -0.05 -5.12 2.91
CA ASP A 185 0.46 -5.02 4.27
C ASP A 185 1.98 -4.76 4.27
N THR A 186 2.50 -4.29 5.41
CA THR A 186 3.95 -4.12 5.57
C THR A 186 4.61 -5.38 6.12
N VAL A 187 5.43 -6.03 5.29
CA VAL A 187 6.27 -7.18 5.65
C VAL A 187 7.60 -6.70 6.23
N LYS A 188 7.86 -7.04 7.49
CA LYS A 188 9.11 -6.67 8.19
C LYS A 188 10.28 -7.56 7.76
N CYS A 189 11.31 -6.97 7.16
CA CYS A 189 12.65 -7.56 7.11
C CYS A 189 13.25 -7.49 8.53
N LYS A 190 13.71 -8.63 9.06
CA LYS A 190 14.46 -8.67 10.32
C LYS A 190 15.90 -8.25 10.06
#